data_AF-A0AAP8N6Q3-F1
#
_entry.id   AF-A0AAP8N6Q3-F1
#
_cell.length_a   1.000
_cell.length_b   1.000
_cell.length_c   1.000
_cell.angle_alpha   90.00
_cell.angle_beta   90.00
_cell.angle_gamma   90.00
#
_symmetry.space_group_name_H-M   'P 1'
#
loop_
_entity.id
_entity.type
_entity.pdbx_description
1 polymer ?
#
loop_
_entity_poly.entity_id
_entity_poly.type
_entity_poly.pdbx_seq_one_letter_code
_entity_poly.pdbx_strand_id
1 'polypeptide(L)'
;SQTSFESRPEFTEPEILRTNLAAVILQMAQARLGAITDFPLVEAPDRSRINDGIRLLDELGALKPGHRDAPRLTKIGHQLARVPLDPR
;
A
#
# COMPACT_ATOMS: atom_id res chain seq x y z
N SER A 1 1.04 -43.98 2.42
CA SER A 1 2.25 -43.61 1.65
C SER A 1 2.74 -42.25 2.13
N GLN A 2 3.95 -42.21 2.69
CA GLN A 2 4.60 -41.02 3.28
C GLN A 2 5.21 -40.13 2.18
N THR A 3 4.42 -39.68 1.21
CA THR A 3 4.97 -39.05 -0.01
C THR A 3 4.27 -37.74 -0.36
N SER A 4 4.07 -36.85 0.61
CA SER A 4 3.65 -35.47 0.34
C SER A 4 4.15 -34.48 1.39
N PHE A 5 5.40 -34.65 1.86
CA PHE A 5 6.03 -33.74 2.83
C PHE A 5 7.18 -32.90 2.25
N GLU A 6 7.63 -33.20 1.04
CA GLU A 6 8.75 -32.51 0.38
C GLU A 6 8.21 -31.64 -0.76
N SER A 7 7.91 -30.38 -0.44
CA SER A 7 7.98 -29.19 -1.32
C SER A 7 7.16 -28.06 -0.70
N ARG A 8 7.57 -27.57 0.46
CA ARG A 8 7.19 -26.22 0.88
C ARG A 8 8.45 -25.36 0.72
N PRO A 9 8.46 -24.35 -0.17
CA PRO A 9 9.60 -23.43 -0.24
C PRO A 9 9.84 -22.84 1.16
N GLU A 10 11.09 -22.92 1.61
CA GLU A 10 11.55 -22.53 2.96
C GLU A 10 11.38 -21.03 3.24
N PHE A 11 11.08 -20.25 2.20
CA PHE A 11 10.79 -18.82 2.28
C PHE A 11 9.46 -18.54 1.58
N THR A 12 8.45 -18.12 2.34
CA THR A 12 7.32 -17.36 1.77
C THR A 12 7.84 -16.00 1.31
N GLU A 13 7.44 -15.56 0.11
CA GLU A 13 7.73 -14.19 -0.35
C GLU A 13 7.36 -13.17 0.73
N PRO A 14 8.21 -12.15 0.98
CA PRO A 14 7.95 -11.12 1.98
C PRO A 14 6.52 -10.58 1.88
N GLU A 15 5.78 -10.54 2.99
CA GLU A 15 4.37 -10.13 3.01
C GLU A 15 4.16 -8.72 2.45
N ILE A 16 5.15 -7.83 2.65
CA ILE A 16 5.18 -6.48 2.08
C ILE A 16 5.09 -6.50 0.54
N LEU A 17 5.57 -7.56 -0.14
CA LEU A 17 5.46 -7.75 -1.60
C LEU A 17 4.04 -8.12 -2.06
N ARG A 18 3.21 -8.68 -1.17
CA ARG A 18 1.77 -8.96 -1.39
C ARG A 18 0.85 -7.87 -0.82
N THR A 19 1.37 -6.98 0.02
CA THR A 19 0.64 -5.83 0.53
C THR A 19 0.31 -4.87 -0.60
N ASN A 20 -0.99 -4.56 -0.74
CA ASN A 20 -1.46 -3.50 -1.61
C ASN A 20 -0.96 -2.16 -1.07
N LEU A 21 0.20 -1.69 -1.54
CA LEU A 21 0.80 -0.45 -1.04
C LEU A 21 -0.09 0.78 -1.28
N ALA A 22 -0.97 0.73 -2.29
CA ALA A 22 -1.98 1.75 -2.49
C ALA A 22 -2.94 1.84 -1.29
N ALA A 23 -3.30 0.73 -0.67
CA ALA A 23 -4.12 0.73 0.55
C ALA A 23 -3.40 1.44 1.71
N VAL A 24 -2.11 1.16 1.92
CA VAL A 24 -1.31 1.81 2.96
C VAL A 24 -1.19 3.31 2.69
N ILE A 25 -0.83 3.70 1.46
CA ILE A 25 -0.73 5.11 1.06
C ILE A 25 -2.08 5.83 1.26
N LEU A 26 -3.19 5.18 0.93
CA LEU A 26 -4.53 5.70 1.13
C LEU A 26 -4.86 5.91 2.61
N GLN A 27 -4.50 4.96 3.48
CA GLN A 27 -4.68 5.08 4.93
C GLN A 27 -3.79 6.18 5.53
N MET A 28 -2.54 6.28 5.10
CA MET A 28 -1.63 7.35 5.54
C MET A 28 -2.14 8.75 5.14
N ALA A 29 -2.67 8.88 3.92
CA ALA A 29 -3.29 10.10 3.44
C ALA A 29 -4.55 10.48 4.26
N GLN A 30 -5.36 9.49 4.65
CA GLN A 30 -6.51 9.67 5.54
C GLN A 30 -6.09 10.16 6.93
N ALA A 31 -5.04 9.56 7.49
CA ALA A 31 -4.46 9.91 8.78
C ALA A 31 -3.58 11.17 8.77
N ARG A 32 -3.34 11.75 7.58
CA ARG A 32 -2.47 12.93 7.37
C ARG A 32 -1.03 12.74 7.83
N LEU A 33 -0.46 11.56 7.57
CA LEU A 33 0.89 11.19 7.99
C LEU A 33 2.01 11.62 7.02
N GLY A 34 1.68 12.37 5.95
CA GLY A 34 2.65 12.83 4.95
C GLY A 34 2.98 11.77 3.90
N ALA A 35 4.11 11.94 3.20
CA ALA A 35 4.59 10.95 2.23
C ALA A 35 5.06 9.67 2.92
N ILE A 36 4.80 8.54 2.27
CA ILE A 36 5.31 7.23 2.70
C ILE A 36 6.83 7.15 2.70
N THR A 37 7.51 7.95 1.87
CA THR A 37 8.97 8.03 1.82
C THR A 37 9.59 8.66 3.06
N ASP A 38 8.84 9.48 3.79
CA ASP A 38 9.31 10.18 4.99
C ASP A 38 8.87 9.47 6.27
N PHE A 39 8.06 8.42 6.14
CA PHE A 39 7.51 7.69 7.27
C PHE A 39 8.52 6.64 7.76
N PRO A 40 8.74 6.51 9.08
CA PRO A 40 9.75 5.61 9.64
C PRO A 40 9.27 4.15 9.65
N LEU A 41 9.15 3.55 8.46
CA LEU A 41 8.82 2.13 8.31
C LEU A 41 9.98 1.25 8.79
N VAL A 42 9.65 0.09 9.39
CA VAL A 42 10.64 -0.93 9.79
C VAL A 42 11.43 -1.44 8.59
N GLU A 43 10.73 -1.64 7.48
CA GLU A 43 11.30 -1.97 6.17
C GLU A 43 10.66 -1.03 5.13
N ALA A 44 11.49 -0.23 4.46
CA ALA A 44 11.01 0.71 3.46
C ALA A 44 10.69 -0.03 2.16
N PRO A 45 9.51 0.19 1.54
CA PRO A 45 9.19 -0.38 0.24
C PRO A 45 10.00 0.29 -0.88
N ASP A 46 10.22 -0.44 -1.97
CA ASP A 46 10.88 0.10 -3.15
C ASP A 46 10.12 1.29 -3.74
N ARG A 47 10.88 2.26 -4.26
CA ARG A 47 10.33 3.47 -4.91
C ARG A 47 9.41 3.14 -6.08
N SER A 48 9.71 2.10 -6.85
CA SER A 48 8.84 1.63 -7.94
C SER A 48 7.45 1.26 -7.43
N ARG A 49 7.38 0.50 -6.33
CA ARG A 49 6.13 0.05 -5.72
C ARG A 49 5.33 1.22 -5.13
N ILE A 50 6.02 2.20 -4.52
CA ILE A 50 5.39 3.45 -4.05
C ILE A 50 4.74 4.17 -5.23
N ASN A 51 5.47 4.33 -6.34
CA ASN A 51 4.98 5.01 -7.52
C ASN A 51 3.78 4.29 -8.14
N ASP A 52 3.80 2.96 -8.21
CA ASP A 52 2.68 2.17 -8.71
C ASP A 52 1.43 2.35 -7.84
N GLY A 53 1.60 2.39 -6.51
CA GLY A 53 0.51 2.66 -5.57
C GLY A 53 -0.07 4.07 -5.74
N ILE A 54 0.77 5.10 -5.86
CA ILE A 54 0.31 6.47 -6.13
C ILE A 54 -0.42 6.54 -7.48
N ARG A 55 0.13 5.92 -8.53
CA ARG A 55 -0.48 5.90 -9.87
C ARG A 55 -1.86 5.27 -9.83
N LEU A 56 -2.03 4.12 -9.16
CA LEU A 56 -3.33 3.48 -9.03
C LEU A 56 -4.35 4.40 -8.32
N LEU A 57 -3.93 5.09 -7.24
CA LEU A 57 -4.80 6.01 -6.53
C LEU A 57 -5.13 7.27 -7.35
N ASP A 58 -4.20 7.75 -8.18
CA ASP A 58 -4.45 8.84 -9.15
C ASP A 58 -5.48 8.38 -10.20
N GLU A 59 -5.34 7.18 -10.76
CA GLU A 59 -6.28 6.59 -11.75
C GLU A 59 -7.69 6.40 -11.18
N LEU A 60 -7.80 6.02 -9.90
CA LEU A 60 -9.07 5.91 -9.18
C LEU A 60 -9.66 7.28 -8.77
N GLY A 61 -8.95 8.38 -9.01
CA GLY A 61 -9.35 9.71 -8.59
C GLY A 61 -9.37 9.87 -7.07
N ALA A 62 -8.59 9.07 -6.34
CA ALA A 62 -8.54 9.06 -4.88
C ALA A 62 -7.69 10.21 -4.32
N LEU A 63 -6.71 10.70 -5.08
CA LEU A 63 -5.78 11.77 -4.68
C LEU A 63 -6.07 13.10 -5.38
N LYS A 64 -5.82 14.21 -4.67
CA LYS A 64 -5.82 15.55 -5.25
C LYS A 64 -4.54 15.76 -6.07
N PRO A 65 -4.63 16.37 -7.27
CA PRO A 65 -3.47 16.73 -8.07
C PRO A 65 -2.50 17.66 -7.30
N GLY A 66 -1.21 17.57 -7.62
CA GLY A 66 -0.19 18.48 -7.08
C GLY A 66 0.25 18.21 -5.64
N HIS A 67 -0.18 17.10 -5.03
CA HIS A 67 0.14 16.76 -3.64
C HIS A 67 0.85 15.42 -3.52
N ARG A 68 1.88 15.15 -4.35
CA ARG A 68 2.59 13.86 -4.33
C ARG A 68 3.41 13.63 -3.06
N ASP A 69 4.07 14.67 -2.56
CA ASP A 69 4.90 14.59 -1.33
C ASP A 69 4.06 14.60 -0.04
N ALA A 70 2.76 14.87 -0.15
CA ALA A 70 1.83 14.79 0.97
C ALA A 70 0.44 14.45 0.43
N PRO A 71 0.18 13.17 0.08
CA PRO A 71 -1.05 12.75 -0.58
C PRO A 71 -2.29 13.26 0.15
N ARG A 72 -3.13 14.00 -0.58
CA ARG A 72 -4.41 14.51 -0.06
C ARG A 72 -5.56 13.80 -0.72
N LEU A 73 -6.49 13.28 0.08
CA LEU A 73 -7.64 12.56 -0.44
C LEU A 73 -8.68 13.49 -1.09
N THR A 74 -9.27 13.03 -2.20
CA THR A 74 -10.52 13.56 -2.75
C THR A 74 -11.72 13.02 -1.96
N LYS A 75 -12.95 13.42 -2.31
CA LYS A 75 -14.16 12.81 -1.74
C LYS A 75 -14.21 11.29 -2.00
N ILE A 76 -13.81 10.87 -3.20
CA ILE A 76 -13.71 9.45 -3.58
C ILE A 76 -12.67 8.75 -2.71
N GLY A 77 -11.48 9.34 -2.57
CA GLY A 77 -10.42 8.79 -1.71
C GLY A 77 -10.86 8.58 -0.26
N HIS A 78 -11.60 9.53 0.32
CA HIS A 78 -12.16 9.37 1.67
C HIS A 78 -13.21 8.26 1.76
N GLN A 79 -13.97 8.00 0.69
CA GLN A 79 -14.92 6.89 0.65
C GLN A 79 -14.19 5.55 0.56
N LEU A 80 -13.19 5.46 -0.32
CA LEU A 80 -12.35 4.26 -0.47
C LEU A 80 -11.62 3.90 0.83
N ALA A 81 -11.09 4.90 1.54
CA ALA A 81 -10.35 4.70 2.79
C ALA A 81 -11.22 4.18 3.97
N ARG A 82 -12.55 4.28 3.86
CA ARG A 82 -13.50 3.78 4.88
C ARG A 82 -13.87 2.31 4.68
N VAL A 83 -13.52 1.73 3.53
CA VAL A 83 -13.68 0.30 3.31
C VAL A 83 -12.59 -0.42 4.11
N PRO A 84 -12.91 -1.43 4.93
CA PRO A 84 -11.90 -2.26 5.56
C PRO A 84 -11.09 -2.95 4.46
N LEU A 85 -9.90 -2.42 4.17
CA LEU A 85 -8.92 -3.04 3.30
C LEU A 85 -8.18 -4.04 4.19
N ASP A 86 -8.63 -5.30 4.09
CA ASP A 86 -8.19 -6.50 4.82
C ASP A 86 -7.14 -6.31 5.93
N PRO A 87 -7.53 -6.47 7.22
CA PRO A 87 -6.60 -6.87 8.25
C PRO A 87 -6.36 -8.38 8.10
N ARG A 88 -5.35 -8.77 7.33
CA ARG A 88 -4.85 -10.15 7.38
C ARG A 88 -4.17 -10.42 8.72
#